data_AF-A0AA42W4G8-F1
#
_entry.id   AF-A0AA42W4G8-F1
#
_cell.length_a   1.000
_cell.length_b   1.000
_cell.length_c   1.000
_cell.angle_alpha   90.00
_cell.angle_beta   90.00
_cell.angle_gamma   90.00
#
_symmetry.space_group_name_H-M   'P 1'
#
loop_
_entity.id
_entity.type
_entity.pdbx_description
1 polymer ?
#
loop_
_entity_poly.entity_id
_entity_poly.type
_entity_poly.pdbx_seq_one_letter_code
_entity_poly.pdbx_strand_id
1 'polypeptide(L)'
;MYQVGGTCFNTKAQSLSAKASAESGKVLEHAGQAHVVVVSGVSETSVTYSLQPLAGGMATVLEVPQEPQPCQLLTMADVSPILAAITLGLLSVYGIMILWRAPIGVSDD
;
A
#
# COMPACT_ATOMS: atom_id res chain seq x y z
N MET A 1 11.63 -8.13 12.66
CA MET A 1 10.54 -8.80 11.92
C MET A 1 9.93 -7.80 10.94
N TYR A 2 9.53 -8.27 9.75
CA TYR A 2 9.06 -7.44 8.64
C TYR A 2 7.72 -7.96 8.11
N GLN A 3 6.84 -7.07 7.69
CA GLN A 3 5.47 -7.42 7.28
C GLN A 3 5.26 -7.22 5.78
N VAL A 4 4.58 -8.20 5.18
CA VAL A 4 4.01 -8.12 3.84
C VAL A 4 2.58 -8.62 3.90
N GLY A 5 1.62 -7.76 3.58
CA GLY A 5 0.21 -8.05 3.78
C GLY A 5 -0.10 -8.30 5.27
N GLY A 6 -0.71 -9.44 5.61
CA GLY A 6 -1.00 -9.84 6.99
C GLY A 6 0.06 -10.73 7.66
N THR A 7 1.15 -11.07 6.97
CA THR A 7 2.14 -12.07 7.44
C THR A 7 3.45 -11.39 7.83
N CYS A 8 4.08 -11.88 8.91
CA CYS A 8 5.36 -11.38 9.38
C CYS A 8 6.50 -12.40 9.18
N PHE A 9 7.66 -11.88 8.77
CA PHE A 9 8.87 -12.64 8.46
C PHE A 9 10.03 -12.19 9.34
N ASN A 10 11.01 -13.06 9.54
CA ASN A 10 12.17 -12.78 10.41
C ASN A 10 13.17 -11.82 9.74
N THR A 11 13.39 -11.96 8.43
CA THR A 11 14.38 -11.16 7.66
C THR A 11 13.73 -10.33 6.56
N LYS A 12 14.39 -9.23 6.15
CA LYS A 12 13.93 -8.36 5.06
C LYS A 12 13.81 -9.12 3.75
N ALA A 13 14.87 -9.84 3.38
CA ALA A 13 14.94 -10.63 2.16
C ALA A 13 13.82 -11.69 2.09
N GLN A 14 13.45 -12.33 3.21
CA GLN A 14 12.37 -13.31 3.23
C GLN A 14 10.98 -12.67 3.05
N SER A 15 10.78 -11.47 3.59
CA SER A 15 9.54 -10.71 3.38
C SER A 15 9.40 -10.27 1.93
N LEU A 16 10.49 -9.75 1.34
CA LEU A 16 10.51 -9.30 -0.05
C LEU A 16 10.41 -10.46 -1.04
N SER A 17 10.99 -11.62 -0.73
CA SER A 17 10.84 -12.81 -1.57
C SER A 17 9.40 -13.31 -1.60
N ALA A 18 8.72 -13.34 -0.45
CA ALA A 18 7.30 -13.69 -0.40
C ALA A 18 6.43 -12.71 -1.22
N LYS A 19 6.72 -11.40 -1.14
CA LYS A 19 6.06 -10.38 -1.98
C LYS A 19 6.35 -10.58 -3.46
N ALA A 20 7.60 -10.80 -3.83
CA ALA A 20 8.05 -10.99 -5.20
C ALA A 20 7.44 -12.25 -5.82
N SER A 21 7.36 -13.35 -5.07
CA SER A 21 6.72 -14.59 -5.52
C SER A 21 5.22 -14.41 -5.81
N ALA A 22 4.51 -13.57 -5.05
CA ALA A 22 3.11 -13.25 -5.32
C ALA A 22 2.90 -12.45 -6.62
N GLU A 23 3.92 -11.72 -7.07
CA GLU A 23 3.92 -10.96 -8.32
C GLU A 23 4.49 -11.77 -9.50
N SER A 24 5.28 -12.81 -9.22
CA SER A 24 5.88 -13.67 -10.24
C SER A 24 4.80 -14.40 -11.07
N GLY A 25 5.01 -14.47 -12.37
CA GLY A 25 4.09 -15.11 -13.31
C GLY A 25 2.86 -14.26 -13.69
N LYS A 26 2.68 -13.07 -13.11
CA LYS A 26 1.65 -12.13 -13.59
C LYS A 26 1.97 -11.67 -15.01
N VAL A 27 0.92 -11.55 -15.82
CA VAL A 27 0.98 -10.91 -17.13
C VAL A 27 0.53 -9.46 -16.95
N LEU A 28 1.35 -8.52 -17.39
CA LEU A 28 1.01 -7.10 -17.41
C LEU A 28 1.20 -6.52 -18.81
N GLU A 29 0.36 -5.57 -19.18
CA GLU A 29 0.55 -4.82 -20.42
C GLU A 29 1.48 -3.64 -20.15
N HIS A 30 2.55 -3.54 -20.93
CA HIS A 30 3.48 -2.42 -20.90
C HIS A 30 3.84 -2.02 -22.32
N ALA A 31 3.76 -0.73 -22.63
CA ALA A 31 4.02 -0.19 -23.97
C ALA A 31 3.22 -0.87 -25.10
N GLY A 32 1.98 -1.30 -24.82
CA GLY A 32 1.09 -1.97 -25.79
C GLY A 32 1.47 -3.43 -26.08
N GLN A 33 2.33 -4.04 -25.26
CA GLN A 33 2.65 -5.46 -25.34
C GLN A 33 2.49 -6.14 -23.98
N ALA A 34 2.01 -7.39 -24.00
CA ALA A 34 1.88 -8.19 -22.80
C ALA A 34 3.25 -8.79 -22.39
N HIS A 35 3.62 -8.61 -21.12
CA HIS A 35 4.86 -9.07 -20.54
C HIS A 35 4.59 -9.99 -19.36
N VAL A 36 5.37 -11.06 -19.22
CA VAL A 36 5.38 -11.92 -18.03
C VAL A 36 6.39 -11.37 -17.04
N VAL A 37 5.96 -11.16 -15.80
CA VAL A 37 6.84 -10.79 -14.69
C VAL A 37 7.59 -12.02 -14.20
N VAL A 38 8.91 -11.98 -14.26
CA VAL A 38 9.79 -13.00 -13.67
C VAL A 38 10.66 -12.33 -12.63
N VAL A 39 10.80 -12.94 -11.46
CA VAL A 39 11.69 -12.42 -10.41
C VAL A 39 13.09 -12.91 -10.70
N SER A 40 14.02 -12.01 -10.96
CA SER A 40 15.42 -12.34 -11.28
C SER A 40 16.34 -12.21 -10.08
N GLY A 41 15.98 -11.42 -9.07
CA GLY A 41 16.76 -11.25 -7.85
C GLY A 41 15.97 -10.60 -6.72
N VAL A 42 16.31 -10.94 -5.48
CA VAL A 42 15.73 -10.34 -4.27
C VAL A 42 16.87 -9.98 -3.33
N SER A 43 16.93 -8.72 -2.92
CA SER A 43 17.86 -8.21 -1.91
C SER A 43 17.11 -7.83 -0.63
N GLU A 44 17.80 -7.23 0.35
CA GLU A 44 17.16 -6.74 1.57
C GLU A 44 16.35 -5.44 1.36
N THR A 45 16.61 -4.71 0.28
CA THR A 45 16.03 -3.38 0.03
C THR A 45 15.56 -3.18 -1.41
N SER A 46 15.68 -4.18 -2.27
CA SER A 46 15.26 -4.13 -3.66
C SER A 46 14.82 -5.49 -4.16
N VAL A 47 13.95 -5.48 -5.17
CA VAL A 47 13.59 -6.67 -5.93
C VAL A 47 13.82 -6.38 -7.41
N THR A 48 14.56 -7.27 -8.06
CA THR A 48 14.80 -7.21 -9.50
C THR A 48 13.80 -8.09 -10.21
N TYR A 49 13.06 -7.50 -11.15
CA TYR A 49 12.10 -8.17 -12.02
C TYR A 49 12.62 -8.12 -13.45
N SER A 50 12.49 -9.23 -14.19
CA SER A 50 12.62 -9.26 -15.64
C SER A 50 11.23 -9.40 -16.27
N LEU A 51 10.87 -8.44 -17.09
CA LEU A 51 9.64 -8.41 -17.87
C LEU A 51 9.93 -9.05 -19.22
N GLN A 52 9.41 -10.26 -19.43
CA GLN A 52 9.59 -11.00 -20.68
C GLN A 52 8.40 -10.74 -21.60
N PRO A 53 8.58 -10.08 -22.76
CA PRO A 53 7.48 -9.86 -23.71
C PRO A 53 6.99 -11.20 -24.27
N LEU A 54 5.67 -11.41 -24.25
CA LEU A 54 5.02 -12.61 -24.78
C LEU A 54 5.13 -12.72 -26.30
N ALA A 55 5.24 -11.58 -27.00
CA ALA A 55 5.47 -11.53 -28.45
C ALA A 55 6.89 -11.95 -28.87
N GLY A 56 7.75 -12.28 -27.90
CA GLY A 56 9.18 -12.52 -28.13
C GLY A 56 9.96 -11.21 -28.20
N GLY A 57 11.22 -11.23 -27.78
CA GLY A 57 12.06 -10.03 -27.72
C GLY A 57 12.96 -9.99 -26.51
N MET A 58 13.64 -8.86 -26.32
CA MET A 58 14.58 -8.66 -25.24
C MET A 58 13.84 -8.41 -23.92
N ALA A 59 14.25 -9.08 -22.85
CA ALA A 59 13.68 -8.87 -21.53
C ALA A 59 14.04 -7.47 -21.02
N THR A 60 13.06 -6.77 -20.44
CA THR A 60 13.33 -5.52 -19.72
C THR A 60 13.58 -5.84 -18.25
N VAL A 61 14.74 -5.48 -17.73
CA VAL A 61 15.07 -5.68 -16.31
C VAL A 61 14.78 -4.40 -15.54
N LEU A 62 14.00 -4.52 -14.48
CA LEU A 62 13.63 -3.43 -13.59
C LEU A 62 14.03 -3.77 -12.17
N GLU A 63 14.88 -2.95 -11.56
CA GLU A 63 15.15 -3.00 -10.14
C GLU A 63 14.23 -2.03 -9.41
N VAL A 64 13.39 -2.55 -8.53
CA VAL A 64 12.44 -1.75 -7.75
C VAL A 64 12.94 -1.68 -6.31
N PRO A 65 13.32 -0.49 -5.82
CA PRO A 65 13.66 -0.31 -4.41
C PRO A 65 12.40 -0.52 -3.56
N GLN A 66 12.52 -1.31 -2.50
CA GLN A 66 11.44 -1.69 -1.60
C GLN A 66 11.97 -1.69 -0.17
N GLU A 67 11.46 -0.80 0.66
CA GLU A 67 11.74 -0.83 2.10
C GLU A 67 10.63 -1.60 2.82
N PRO A 68 10.91 -2.83 3.32
CA PRO A 68 9.90 -3.62 3.99
C PRO A 68 9.51 -2.98 5.33
N GLN A 69 8.21 -2.86 5.57
CA GLN A 69 7.68 -2.26 6.78
C GLN A 69 7.91 -3.17 8.00
N PRO A 70 8.11 -2.62 9.20
CA PRO A 70 8.21 -3.43 10.42
C PRO A 70 6.88 -4.13 10.70
N CYS A 71 6.97 -5.33 11.29
CA CYS A 71 5.78 -6.06 11.73
C CYS A 71 5.03 -5.31 12.83
N GLN A 72 3.69 -5.38 12.81
CA GLN A 72 2.80 -4.70 13.76
C GLN A 72 2.89 -3.17 13.69
N LEU A 73 2.98 -2.62 12.46
CA LEU A 73 2.94 -1.16 12.28
C LEU A 73 1.65 -0.53 12.84
N LEU A 74 0.56 -1.30 12.87
CA LEU A 74 -0.67 -1.00 13.60
C LEU A 74 -0.90 -2.06 14.67
N THR A 75 -0.85 -1.67 15.93
CA THR A 75 -1.17 -2.51 17.08
C THR A 75 -2.61 -2.28 17.54
N MET A 76 -3.15 -3.21 18.34
CA MET A 76 -4.46 -3.01 18.99
C MET A 76 -4.48 -1.77 19.90
N ALA A 77 -3.32 -1.34 20.41
CA ALA A 77 -3.21 -0.12 21.21
C ALA A 77 -3.42 1.15 20.38
N ASP A 78 -3.11 1.11 19.08
CA ASP A 78 -3.25 2.25 18.17
C ASP A 78 -4.72 2.47 17.74
N VAL A 79 -5.60 1.49 17.97
CA VAL A 79 -7.02 1.59 17.60
C VAL A 79 -7.71 2.72 18.35
N SER A 80 -7.41 2.89 19.63
CA SER A 80 -8.03 3.92 20.48
C SER A 80 -7.76 5.35 19.98
N PRO A 81 -6.50 5.79 19.80
CA PRO A 81 -6.22 7.14 19.30
C PRO A 81 -6.71 7.34 17.86
N ILE A 82 -6.61 6.33 16.99
CA ILE A 82 -7.11 6.42 15.61
C ILE A 82 -8.62 6.62 15.59
N LEU A 83 -9.37 5.85 16.38
CA LEU A 83 -10.82 5.94 16.45
C LEU A 83 -11.26 7.29 17.04
N ALA A 84 -10.56 7.77 18.07
CA ALA A 84 -10.82 9.10 18.64
C ALA A 84 -10.61 10.21 17.60
N ALA A 85 -9.53 10.15 16.80
CA ALA A 85 -9.27 11.14 15.76
C ALA A 85 -10.35 11.13 14.67
N ILE A 86 -10.78 9.94 14.21
CA ILE A 86 -11.83 9.80 13.19
C ILE A 86 -13.17 10.33 13.71
N THR A 87 -13.55 9.96 14.94
CA THR A 87 -14.82 10.38 15.53
C THR A 87 -14.88 11.89 15.77
N LEU A 88 -13.82 12.49 16.31
CA LEU A 88 -13.73 13.94 16.47
C LEU A 88 -13.74 14.67 15.12
N GLY A 89 -13.04 14.14 14.12
CA GLY A 89 -13.07 14.67 12.75
C GLY A 89 -14.48 14.70 12.17
N LEU A 90 -15.19 13.58 12.22
CA LEU A 90 -16.57 13.50 11.75
C LEU A 90 -17.51 14.43 12.52
N LEU A 91 -17.43 14.45 13.86
CA LEU A 91 -18.25 15.33 14.68
C LEU A 91 -18.03 16.82 14.34
N SER A 92 -16.77 17.23 14.10
CA SER A 92 -16.47 18.60 13.72
C SER A 92 -17.08 18.98 12.37
N VAL A 93 -16.97 18.10 11.37
CA VAL A 93 -17.52 18.30 10.03
C VAL A 93 -19.05 18.36 10.06
N TYR A 94 -19.69 17.43 10.77
CA TYR A 94 -21.16 17.46 10.93
C TYR A 94 -21.64 18.68 11.72
N GLY A 95 -20.91 19.09 12.76
CA GLY A 95 -21.22 20.30 13.53
C GLY A 95 -21.22 21.56 12.65
N ILE A 96 -20.21 21.71 11.80
CA ILE A 96 -20.13 22.84 10.86
C ILE A 96 -21.28 22.79 9.84
N MET A 97 -21.57 21.62 9.27
CA MET A 97 -22.68 21.48 8.32
C MET A 97 -24.04 21.82 8.94
N ILE A 98 -24.27 21.42 10.20
CA ILE A 98 -25.50 21.74 10.92
C ILE A 98 -25.59 23.25 11.16
N LEU A 99 -24.51 23.90 11.59
CA LEU A 99 -24.47 25.35 11.78
C LEU A 99 -24.72 26.11 10.47
N TRP A 100 -24.20 25.63 9.35
CA TRP A 100 -24.41 26.24 8.04
C TRP A 100 -25.84 26.01 7.48
N ARG A 101 -26.51 24.95 7.92
CA ARG A 101 -27.89 24.62 7.53
C ARG A 101 -28.93 25.13 8.54
N ALA A 102 -28.51 25.62 9.69
CA ALA A 102 -29.40 26.22 10.66
C ALA A 102 -29.96 27.54 10.06
N PRO A 103 -31.28 27.70 9.93
CA PRO A 103 -31.83 29.00 9.62
C PRO A 103 -31.43 29.95 10.75
N ILE A 104 -30.70 31.01 10.43
CA ILE A 104 -30.43 32.12 11.33
C ILE A 104 -31.78 32.74 11.74
N GLY A 105 -32.35 32.24 12.83
CA GLY A 105 -33.32 32.98 13.62
C GLY A 105 -32.56 34.11 14.29
N VAL A 106 -32.47 35.25 13.60
CA VAL A 106 -32.16 36.55 14.22
C VAL A 106 -33.25 36.76 15.27
N SER A 107 -32.92 36.56 16.54
CA SER A 107 -33.70 37.09 17.65
C SER A 107 -33.47 38.59 17.69
N ASP A 108 -34.36 39.34 17.03
CA ASP A 108 -34.61 40.77 17.25
C ASP A 108 -35.12 40.93 18.69
N ASP A 109 -34.38 41.65 19.52
CA ASP A 109 -34.85 42.26 20.77
C ASP A 109 -34.75 43.79 20.61
#